data_AF-A0A821IAQ3-F1
#
_entry.id   AF-A0A821IAQ3-F1
#
_cell.length_a   1.000
_cell.length_b   1.000
_cell.length_c   1.000
_cell.angle_alpha   90.00
_cell.angle_beta   90.00
_cell.angle_gamma   90.00
#
_symmetry.space_group_name_H-M   'P 1'
#
loop_
_entity.id
_entity.type
_entity.pdbx_description
1 polymer ?
#
loop_
_entity_poly.entity_id
_entity_poly.type
_entity_poly.pdbx_seq_one_letter_code
_entity_poly.pdbx_strand_id
1 'polypeptide(L)'
;YRSRIDSNAIEYRKFCDEIESIFTTDFLEKNPIVESEQYVALKEATTIQLDPDKEDRVKNVMHKLAERVHARRIQLFPLFEDFDRVRNGHVTQNQFLRVLNDLALLTLLNGFEKDNLLEKFRVRLGGRDDIDYLTFCHELNAVAG
;
A
#
# COMPACT_ATOMS: atom_id res chain seq x y z
N TYR A 1 -4.45 -8.92 -29.53
CA TYR A 1 -4.83 -7.62 -30.13
C TYR A 1 -4.41 -7.44 -31.60
N ARG A 2 -4.15 -8.48 -32.40
CA ARG A 2 -3.83 -8.28 -33.83
C ARG A 2 -5.11 -8.01 -34.63
N SER A 3 -5.03 -7.04 -35.55
CA SER A 3 -6.09 -6.66 -36.45
C SER A 3 -6.47 -7.80 -37.39
N ARG A 4 -7.78 -8.00 -37.58
CA ARG A 4 -8.31 -8.98 -38.55
C ARG A 4 -8.08 -8.58 -40.02
N ILE A 5 -7.63 -7.36 -40.28
CA ILE A 5 -7.40 -6.82 -41.63
C ILE A 5 -5.91 -6.76 -41.97
N ASP A 6 -5.05 -6.51 -40.98
CA ASP A 6 -3.59 -6.49 -41.14
C ASP A 6 -2.93 -7.19 -39.95
N SER A 7 -2.22 -8.27 -40.24
CA SER A 7 -1.58 -9.15 -39.24
C SER A 7 -0.42 -8.48 -38.49
N ASN A 8 0.07 -7.33 -38.96
CA ASN A 8 1.07 -6.51 -38.28
C ASN A 8 0.49 -5.28 -37.56
N ALA A 9 -0.81 -5.01 -37.69
CA ALA A 9 -1.47 -3.90 -37.00
C ALA A 9 -2.13 -4.39 -35.70
N ILE A 10 -2.09 -3.55 -34.67
CA ILE A 10 -2.77 -3.80 -33.40
C ILE A 10 -4.13 -3.10 -33.44
N GLU A 11 -5.20 -3.77 -33.01
CA GLU A 11 -6.53 -3.17 -32.84
C GLU A 11 -6.49 -2.22 -31.64
N TYR A 12 -5.91 -1.04 -31.86
CA TYR A 12 -5.65 -0.03 -30.83
C TYR A 12 -6.92 0.36 -30.09
N ARG A 13 -8.07 0.38 -30.76
CA ARG A 13 -9.36 0.69 -30.13
C ARG A 13 -9.78 -0.36 -29.10
N LYS A 14 -9.64 -1.65 -29.40
CA LYS A 14 -9.95 -2.73 -28.42
C LYS A 14 -8.95 -2.76 -27.26
N PHE A 15 -7.69 -2.44 -27.54
CA PHE A 15 -6.67 -2.29 -26.51
C PHE A 15 -6.98 -1.09 -25.59
N CYS A 16 -7.36 0.05 -26.16
CA CYS A 16 -7.80 1.21 -25.40
C CYS A 16 -9.07 0.93 -24.61
N ASP A 17 -10.08 0.28 -25.20
CA ASP A 17 -11.33 -0.05 -24.50
C ASP A 17 -11.07 -1.02 -23.33
N GLU A 18 -10.14 -1.97 -23.50
CA GLU A 18 -9.73 -2.87 -22.42
C GLU A 18 -9.01 -2.09 -21.32
N ILE A 19 -8.00 -1.27 -21.66
CA ILE A 19 -7.27 -0.42 -20.71
C ILE A 19 -8.21 0.52 -19.95
N GLU A 20 -9.10 1.23 -20.63
CA GLU A 20 -10.08 2.13 -20.01
C GLU A 20 -11.05 1.39 -19.05
N SER A 21 -11.40 0.13 -19.33
CA SER A 21 -12.24 -0.66 -18.41
C SER A 21 -11.54 -1.10 -17.12
N ILE A 22 -10.21 -1.15 -17.10
CA ILE A 22 -9.42 -1.52 -15.90
C ILE A 22 -9.17 -0.28 -15.03
N PHE A 23 -9.21 0.91 -15.61
CA PHE A 23 -8.84 2.18 -14.96
C PHE A 23 -10.00 3.06 -14.53
N THR A 24 -11.24 2.77 -14.93
CA THR A 24 -12.37 3.65 -14.58
C THR A 24 -13.67 2.91 -14.33
N THR A 25 -14.26 3.20 -13.17
CA THR A 25 -15.71 3.17 -12.97
C THR A 25 -16.32 4.14 -13.98
N ASP A 26 -17.22 3.66 -14.84
CA ASP A 26 -17.96 4.52 -15.77
C ASP A 26 -18.64 5.69 -15.03
N PHE A 27 -18.65 6.87 -15.65
CA PHE A 27 -19.45 8.09 -15.32
C PHE A 27 -18.90 9.15 -14.34
N LEU A 28 -17.64 9.58 -14.48
CA LEU A 28 -17.18 10.84 -13.83
C LEU A 28 -17.46 12.12 -14.64
N GLU A 29 -17.92 12.04 -15.90
CA GLU A 29 -18.01 13.23 -16.77
C GLU A 29 -19.17 14.22 -16.46
N LYS A 30 -20.11 13.85 -15.58
CA LYS A 30 -21.34 14.66 -15.36
C LYS A 30 -21.41 15.46 -14.07
N ASN A 31 -20.43 15.37 -13.17
CA ASN A 31 -20.43 16.15 -11.93
C ASN A 31 -19.03 16.76 -11.66
N PRO A 32 -18.83 18.08 -11.82
CA PRO A 32 -17.53 18.75 -11.65
C PRO A 32 -17.07 18.90 -10.18
N ILE A 33 -17.56 18.05 -9.26
CA ILE A 33 -17.22 18.05 -7.83
C ILE A 33 -16.71 16.66 -7.41
N VAL A 34 -15.82 16.06 -8.21
CA VAL A 34 -15.23 14.77 -7.87
C VAL A 34 -13.73 14.96 -7.61
N GLU A 35 -13.34 14.73 -6.36
CA GLU A 35 -11.94 14.61 -5.94
C GLU A 35 -11.27 13.50 -6.75
N SER A 36 -10.12 13.82 -7.34
CA SER A 36 -9.38 12.93 -8.23
C SER A 36 -9.07 11.59 -7.54
N GLU A 37 -9.55 10.49 -8.11
CA GLU A 37 -9.16 9.14 -7.69
C GLU A 37 -7.66 8.98 -7.92
N GLN A 38 -6.94 8.75 -6.82
CA GLN A 38 -5.51 8.51 -6.83
C GLN A 38 -5.22 7.29 -7.71
N TYR A 39 -4.28 7.45 -8.65
CA TYR A 39 -3.76 6.34 -9.44
C TYR A 39 -3.22 5.25 -8.51
N VAL A 40 -3.93 4.12 -8.41
CA VAL A 40 -3.43 2.91 -7.77
C VAL A 40 -2.64 2.16 -8.82
N ALA A 41 -1.32 2.26 -8.77
CA ALA A 41 -0.44 1.41 -9.56
C ALA A 41 -0.91 -0.05 -9.41
N LEU A 42 -1.07 -0.76 -10.53
CA LEU A 42 -1.46 -2.17 -10.54
C LEU A 42 -0.72 -2.90 -9.42
N LYS A 43 -1.48 -3.50 -8.49
CA LYS A 43 -0.98 -4.32 -7.39
C LYS A 43 -0.27 -5.56 -7.95
N GLU A 44 0.96 -5.38 -8.42
CA GLU A 44 1.99 -6.42 -8.34
C GLU A 44 2.56 -6.47 -6.89
N ALA A 45 1.81 -5.94 -5.91
CA ALA A 45 2.00 -6.18 -4.50
C ALA A 45 1.80 -7.69 -4.29
N THR A 46 2.90 -8.42 -4.41
CA THR A 46 3.05 -9.80 -4.01
C THR A 46 2.73 -9.84 -2.54
N THR A 47 1.47 -10.05 -2.18
CA THR A 47 1.05 -10.22 -0.79
C THR A 47 1.85 -11.39 -0.25
N ILE A 48 2.80 -11.10 0.63
CA ILE A 48 3.65 -12.13 1.22
C ILE A 48 2.74 -12.96 2.13
N GLN A 49 2.57 -14.22 1.76
CA GLN A 49 1.91 -15.20 2.62
C GLN A 49 2.88 -15.59 3.73
N LEU A 50 2.63 -15.08 4.93
CA LEU A 50 3.35 -15.50 6.12
C LEU A 50 2.84 -16.87 6.59
N ASP A 51 3.69 -17.58 7.33
CA ASP A 51 3.27 -18.74 8.09
C ASP A 51 2.18 -18.36 9.13
N PRO A 52 1.19 -19.22 9.42
CA PRO A 52 0.10 -18.90 10.35
C PRO A 52 0.56 -18.39 11.71
N ASP A 53 1.63 -18.96 12.28
CA ASP A 53 2.16 -18.53 13.57
C ASP A 53 2.75 -17.11 13.49
N LYS A 54 3.37 -16.77 12.35
CA LYS A 54 3.87 -15.41 12.11
C LYS A 54 2.72 -14.42 11.91
N GLU A 55 1.69 -14.81 11.16
CA GLU A 55 0.53 -13.98 10.90
C GLU A 55 -0.18 -13.60 12.23
N ASP A 56 -0.38 -14.56 13.13
CA ASP A 56 -0.99 -14.28 14.43
C ASP A 56 -0.10 -13.41 15.33
N ARG A 57 1.22 -13.56 15.26
CA ARG A 57 2.16 -12.65 15.93
C ARG A 57 2.07 -11.23 15.36
N VAL A 58 1.96 -11.08 14.04
CA VAL A 58 1.80 -9.76 13.40
C VAL A 58 0.47 -9.12 13.80
N LYS A 59 -0.64 -9.87 13.86
CA LYS A 59 -1.91 -9.34 14.37
C LYS A 59 -1.77 -8.78 15.79
N ASN A 60 -1.12 -9.51 16.69
CA ASN A 60 -0.87 -9.03 18.06
C ASN A 60 -0.02 -7.76 18.07
N VAL A 61 0.97 -7.64 17.17
CA VAL A 61 1.75 -6.42 16.97
C VAL A 61 0.86 -5.27 16.50
N MET A 62 0.01 -5.50 15.49
CA MET A 62 -0.90 -4.48 14.95
C MET A 62 -1.87 -3.96 16.02
N HIS A 63 -2.42 -4.84 16.87
CA HIS A 63 -3.24 -4.43 18.01
C HIS A 63 -2.47 -3.51 18.98
N LYS A 64 -1.27 -3.91 19.41
CA LYS A 64 -0.43 -3.09 20.31
C LYS A 64 -0.11 -1.71 19.73
N LEU A 65 0.18 -1.65 18.43
CA LEU A 65 0.45 -0.39 17.74
C LEU A 65 -0.82 0.46 17.62
N ALA A 66 -1.94 -0.15 17.26
CA ALA A 66 -3.25 0.50 17.13
C ALA A 66 -3.70 1.17 18.44
N GLU A 67 -3.59 0.47 19.58
CA GLU A 67 -3.91 1.04 20.90
C GLU A 67 -3.11 2.32 21.16
N ARG A 68 -1.81 2.30 20.87
CA ARG A 68 -0.93 3.45 21.09
C ARG A 68 -1.23 4.61 20.14
N VAL A 69 -1.50 4.32 18.87
CA VAL A 69 -1.85 5.32 17.86
C VAL A 69 -3.18 5.98 18.20
N HIS A 70 -4.19 5.19 18.58
CA HIS A 70 -5.51 5.69 18.95
C HIS A 70 -5.48 6.51 20.24
N ALA A 71 -4.81 6.02 21.29
CA ALA A 71 -4.69 6.72 22.57
C ALA A 71 -4.03 8.10 22.42
N ARG A 72 -3.12 8.25 21.45
CA ARG A 72 -2.43 9.52 21.15
C ARG A 72 -3.06 10.31 20.00
N ARG A 73 -4.13 9.80 19.39
CA ARG A 73 -4.80 10.39 18.21
C ARG A 73 -3.83 10.73 17.08
N ILE A 74 -2.89 9.82 16.80
CA ILE A 74 -1.87 10.01 15.77
C ILE A 74 -2.47 9.76 14.39
N GLN A 75 -2.24 10.69 13.46
CA GLN A 75 -2.51 10.48 12.04
C GLN A 75 -1.25 9.92 11.38
N LEU A 76 -1.26 8.63 11.01
CA LEU A 76 -0.09 7.96 10.44
C LEU A 76 0.22 8.42 9.01
N PHE A 77 -0.80 8.58 8.18
CA PHE A 77 -0.66 8.83 6.75
C PHE A 77 0.24 10.04 6.41
N PRO A 78 0.05 11.23 7.00
CA PRO A 78 0.88 12.40 6.68
C PRO A 78 2.37 12.22 7.01
N LEU A 79 2.70 11.35 7.97
CA LEU A 79 4.08 11.11 8.38
C LEU A 79 4.88 10.27 7.36
N PHE A 80 4.17 9.52 6.52
CA PHE A 80 4.77 8.77 5.42
C PHE A 80 4.79 9.58 4.12
N GLU A 81 3.85 10.50 3.90
CA GLU A 81 3.79 11.34 2.68
C GLU A 81 5.08 12.12 2.42
N ASP A 82 5.75 12.60 3.47
CA ASP A 82 7.04 13.31 3.34
C ASP A 82 8.14 12.46 2.68
N PHE A 83 8.04 11.13 2.80
CA PHE A 83 8.95 10.16 2.22
C PHE A 83 8.48 9.63 0.85
N ASP A 84 7.17 9.65 0.60
CA ASP A 84 6.54 9.18 -0.64
C ASP A 84 6.24 10.33 -1.61
N ARG A 85 7.30 10.96 -2.13
CA ARG A 85 7.20 12.12 -3.02
C ARG A 85 6.48 11.85 -4.34
N VAL A 86 6.47 10.60 -4.78
CA VAL A 86 5.83 10.16 -6.03
C VAL A 86 4.42 9.63 -5.81
N ARG A 87 3.95 9.60 -4.55
CA ARG A 87 2.62 9.10 -4.14
C ARG A 87 2.36 7.69 -4.65
N ASN A 88 3.36 6.83 -4.56
CA ASN A 88 3.23 5.45 -5.01
C ASN A 88 2.75 4.51 -3.89
N GLY A 89 2.64 4.97 -2.65
CA GLY A 89 2.21 4.18 -1.51
C GLY A 89 3.29 3.38 -0.81
N HIS A 90 4.56 3.61 -1.15
CA HIS A 90 5.68 2.83 -0.65
C HIS A 90 6.80 3.71 -0.11
N VAL A 91 7.48 3.19 0.92
CA VAL A 91 8.67 3.83 1.50
C VAL A 91 9.74 2.78 1.74
N THR A 92 11.02 3.20 1.76
CA THR A 92 12.10 2.26 2.10
C THR A 92 11.93 1.75 3.54
N GLN A 93 12.43 0.54 3.82
CA GLN A 93 12.43 -0.03 5.17
C GLN A 93 12.98 0.94 6.24
N ASN A 94 14.05 1.67 5.94
CA ASN A 94 14.65 2.63 6.88
C ASN A 94 13.75 3.84 7.13
N GLN A 95 13.07 4.36 6.11
CA GLN A 95 12.10 5.46 6.27
C GLN A 95 10.91 4.98 7.11
N PHE A 96 10.41 3.77 6.85
CA PHE A 96 9.33 3.17 7.62
C PHE A 96 9.68 3.07 9.11
N LEU A 97 10.84 2.50 9.42
CA LEU A 97 11.32 2.37 10.79
C LEU A 97 11.56 3.71 11.48
N ARG A 98 12.01 4.72 10.73
CA ARG A 98 12.18 6.08 11.26
C ARG A 98 10.84 6.66 11.72
N VAL A 99 9.78 6.55 10.92
CA VAL A 99 8.44 7.00 11.30
C VAL A 99 7.95 6.29 12.56
N LEU A 100 8.10 4.95 12.64
CA LEU A 100 7.71 4.21 13.84
C LEU A 100 8.54 4.60 15.08
N ASN A 101 9.82 4.90 14.90
CA ASN A 101 10.68 5.34 15.99
C ASN A 101 10.29 6.74 16.49
N ASP A 102 10.03 7.69 15.59
CA ASP A 102 9.66 9.06 15.93
C ASP A 102 8.33 9.12 16.69
N LEU A 103 7.43 8.15 16.47
CA LEU A 103 6.19 7.97 17.22
C LEU A 103 6.33 7.18 18.52
N ALA A 104 7.55 6.73 18.86
CA ALA A 104 7.83 5.79 19.95
C ALA A 104 6.97 4.51 19.88
N LEU A 105 6.69 4.05 18.66
CA LEU A 105 6.01 2.79 18.36
C LEU A 105 7.02 1.64 18.27
N LEU A 106 8.20 1.90 17.72
CA LEU A 106 9.24 0.88 17.57
C LEU A 106 9.70 0.29 18.91
N THR A 107 9.64 1.08 19.99
CA THR A 107 9.98 0.64 21.35
C THR A 107 9.00 -0.36 21.95
N LEU A 108 7.83 -0.56 21.32
CA LEU A 108 6.83 -1.55 21.73
C LEU A 108 7.12 -2.94 21.18
N LEU A 109 8.07 -3.05 20.25
CA LEU A 109 8.36 -4.24 19.48
C LEU A 109 9.72 -4.81 19.87
N ASN A 110 9.80 -6.13 19.97
CA ASN A 110 11.08 -6.81 19.97
C ASN A 110 11.63 -6.99 18.53
N GLY A 111 12.87 -7.46 18.40
CA GLY A 111 13.50 -7.64 17.09
C GLY A 111 12.72 -8.57 16.15
N PHE A 112 12.19 -9.68 16.67
CA PHE A 112 11.43 -10.65 15.88
C PHE A 112 10.08 -10.08 15.41
N GLU A 113 9.40 -9.32 16.26
CA GLU A 113 8.14 -8.64 15.91
C GLU A 113 8.35 -7.58 14.83
N LYS A 114 9.45 -6.83 14.94
CA LYS A 114 9.87 -5.87 13.92
C LYS A 114 10.14 -6.57 12.59
N ASP A 115 10.88 -7.68 12.59
CA ASP A 115 11.23 -8.39 11.36
C ASP A 115 9.99 -8.98 10.69
N ASN A 116 9.07 -9.58 11.45
CA ASN A 116 7.80 -10.09 10.90
C ASN A 116 6.91 -8.98 10.34
N LEU A 117 6.87 -7.82 11.00
CA LEU A 117 6.11 -6.67 10.53
C LEU A 117 6.64 -6.18 9.18
N LEU A 118 7.96 -6.06 9.07
CA LEU A 118 8.62 -5.67 7.82
C LEU A 118 8.43 -6.71 6.72
N GLU A 119 8.48 -7.99 7.07
CA GLU A 119 8.21 -9.09 6.13
C GLU A 119 6.76 -9.06 5.63
N LYS A 120 5.78 -8.79 6.50
CA LYS A 120 4.35 -8.72 6.14
C LYS A 120 4.08 -7.67 5.06
N PHE A 121 4.62 -6.47 5.26
CA PHE A 121 4.32 -5.31 4.42
C PHE A 121 5.40 -5.05 3.34
N ARG A 122 6.34 -5.98 3.15
CA ARG A 122 7.37 -5.84 2.12
C ARG A 122 6.74 -5.94 0.72
N VAL A 123 7.16 -5.02 -0.15
CA VAL A 123 6.92 -5.06 -1.58
C VAL A 123 8.24 -5.03 -2.33
N ARG A 124 8.31 -5.72 -3.48
CA ARG A 124 9.48 -5.69 -4.36
C ARG A 124 9.21 -4.75 -5.52
N LEU A 125 9.88 -3.59 -5.55
CA LEU A 125 9.75 -2.59 -6.62
C LEU A 125 11.11 -2.33 -7.26
N GLY A 126 11.21 -2.51 -8.58
CA GLY A 126 12.44 -2.20 -9.33
C GLY A 126 13.71 -2.90 -8.79
N GLY A 127 13.56 -4.09 -8.21
CA GLY A 127 14.66 -4.84 -7.60
C GLY A 127 15.09 -4.35 -6.19
N ARG A 128 14.26 -3.56 -5.51
CA ARG A 128 14.45 -3.13 -4.12
C ARG A 128 13.28 -3.59 -3.25
N ASP A 129 13.58 -3.83 -1.98
CA ASP A 129 12.56 -4.15 -0.97
C ASP A 129 12.13 -2.85 -0.29
N ASP A 130 10.90 -2.43 -0.59
CA ASP A 130 10.23 -1.30 0.05
C ASP A 130 9.06 -1.82 0.90
N ILE A 131 8.40 -0.92 1.62
CA ILE A 131 7.28 -1.21 2.52
C ILE A 131 6.03 -0.52 1.99
N ASP A 132 4.95 -1.28 1.82
CA ASP A 132 3.60 -0.78 1.55
C ASP A 132 3.01 -0.18 2.84
N TYR A 133 3.27 1.11 3.04
CA TYR A 133 2.79 1.81 4.22
C TYR A 133 1.29 2.11 4.15
N LEU A 134 0.70 2.12 2.96
CA LEU A 134 -0.74 2.33 2.77
C LEU A 134 -1.52 1.16 3.37
N THR A 135 -1.14 -0.07 3.00
CA THR A 135 -1.76 -1.28 3.56
C THR A 135 -1.53 -1.36 5.07
N PHE A 136 -0.32 -1.04 5.54
CA PHE A 136 -0.04 -0.93 6.99
C PHE A 136 -0.96 0.06 7.70
N CYS A 137 -1.10 1.29 7.19
CA CYS A 137 -1.95 2.32 7.80
C CYS A 137 -3.43 1.92 7.79
N HIS A 138 -3.90 1.35 6.68
CA HIS A 138 -5.27 0.88 6.54
C HIS A 138 -5.59 -0.23 7.53
N GLU A 139 -4.75 -1.27 7.61
CA GLU A 139 -4.91 -2.38 8.55
C GLU A 139 -4.84 -1.91 10.01
N LEU A 140 -3.92 -1.00 10.34
CA LEU A 140 -3.80 -0.47 11.70
C LEU A 140 -5.03 0.33 12.13
N ASN A 141 -5.59 1.15 11.22
CA ASN A 141 -6.82 1.89 11.48
C ASN A 141 -8.04 0.96 11.60
N ALA A 142 -8.10 -0.11 10.79
CA ALA A 142 -9.18 -1.09 10.86
C ALA A 142 -9.18 -1.88 12.18
N VAL A 143 -8.01 -2.04 12.82
CA VAL A 143 -7.87 -2.68 14.14
C VAL A 143 -8.26 -1.74 15.29
N ALA A 144 -8.13 -0.42 15.08
CA ALA A 144 -8.40 0.59 16.11
C ALA A 144 -9.87 1.04 16.19
N GLY A 145 -10.68 0.72 15.17
CA GLY A 145 -12.11 1.05 15.07
C GLY A 145 -13.00 -0.12 15.45
#